data_AF-B7TW12-F1
#
_entry.id   AF-B7TW12-F1
#
_cell.length_a   1.000
_cell.length_b   1.000
_cell.length_c   1.000
_cell.angle_alpha   90.00
_cell.angle_beta   90.00
_cell.angle_gamma   90.00
#
_symmetry.space_group_name_H-M   'P 1'
#
loop_
_entity.id
_entity.type
_entity.pdbx_description
1 polymer ?
#
loop_
_entity_poly.entity_id
_entity_poly.type
_entity_poly.pdbx_seq_one_letter_code
_entity_poly.pdbx_strand_id
1 'polypeptide(L)'
;VLLKSPITTPQGKGHRSLNVALRKNLGLYANIRPCISYHPIIENKFGKFDTVIIRENEEDVYMGIEHRLTGNSFQCTKIITRSGSERICRYAFEYAKKHNRKKVTCLTKDNIMKMTDGTFRAAFNRIAEKYQDIKAEHYVVDIGMA
;
A
#
# COMPACT_ATOMS: atom_id res chain seq x y z
N VAL A 1 -19.78 -9.85 -5.11
CA VAL A 1 -18.50 -10.51 -4.73
C VAL A 1 -17.87 -11.07 -5.98
N LEU A 2 -16.58 -10.85 -6.23
CA LEU A 2 -15.86 -11.32 -7.42
C LEU A 2 -14.66 -12.18 -7.00
N LEU A 3 -14.56 -13.39 -7.55
CA LEU A 3 -13.35 -14.23 -7.47
C LEU A 3 -12.69 -14.19 -8.85
N LYS A 4 -11.38 -13.90 -8.88
CA LYS A 4 -10.66 -13.79 -10.15
C LYS A 4 -9.26 -14.41 -10.04
N SER A 5 -8.85 -15.10 -11.09
CA SER A 5 -7.49 -15.60 -11.28
C SER A 5 -6.51 -14.47 -11.68
N PRO A 6 -5.19 -14.71 -11.67
CA PRO A 6 -4.22 -13.77 -12.22
C PRO A 6 -4.52 -13.48 -13.71
N ILE A 7 -4.43 -12.21 -14.09
CA ILE A 7 -4.58 -11.77 -15.48
C ILE A 7 -3.25 -11.16 -15.92
N THR A 8 -2.62 -11.78 -16.92
CA THR A 8 -1.35 -11.32 -17.50
C THR A 8 -1.53 -9.93 -18.09
N THR A 9 -0.66 -9.00 -17.69
CA THR A 9 -0.56 -7.66 -18.30
C THR A 9 0.67 -7.63 -19.20
N PRO A 10 0.56 -7.21 -20.47
CA PRO A 10 1.72 -7.04 -21.34
C PRO A 10 2.76 -6.10 -20.71
N GLN A 11 4.04 -6.48 -20.76
CA GLN A 11 5.14 -5.68 -20.20
C GLN A 11 5.73 -4.75 -21.27
N GLY A 12 5.91 -3.46 -20.94
CA GLY A 12 6.63 -2.48 -21.76
C GLY A 12 5.90 -1.93 -22.99
N LYS A 13 4.82 -2.57 -23.47
CA LYS A 13 3.97 -2.12 -24.58
C LYS A 13 2.54 -2.61 -24.37
N GLY A 14 1.57 -1.99 -25.05
CA GLY A 14 0.18 -2.46 -25.08
C GLY A 14 -0.74 -1.72 -24.11
N HIS A 15 -1.81 -2.38 -23.67
CA HIS A 15 -2.88 -1.79 -22.90
C HIS A 15 -2.55 -1.67 -21.39
N ARG A 16 -3.20 -0.72 -20.71
CA ARG A 16 -3.11 -0.56 -19.25
C ARG A 16 -3.61 -1.82 -18.53
N SER A 17 -3.04 -2.12 -17.37
CA SER A 17 -3.41 -3.34 -16.61
C SER A 17 -4.91 -3.42 -16.31
N LEU A 18 -5.55 -4.49 -16.79
CA LEU A 18 -6.95 -4.81 -16.48
C LEU A 18 -7.19 -4.95 -14.97
N ASN A 19 -6.20 -5.45 -14.22
CA ASN A 19 -6.29 -5.55 -12.76
C ASN A 19 -6.40 -4.18 -12.09
N VAL A 20 -5.66 -3.18 -12.59
CA VAL A 20 -5.68 -1.81 -12.06
C VAL A 20 -6.97 -1.12 -12.45
N ALA A 21 -7.41 -1.29 -13.71
CA ALA A 21 -8.69 -0.75 -14.18
C ALA A 21 -9.88 -1.25 -13.34
N LEU A 22 -9.94 -2.56 -13.08
CA LEU A 22 -10.99 -3.15 -12.23
C LEU A 22 -11.01 -2.54 -10.83
N ARG A 23 -9.84 -2.35 -10.21
CA ARG A 23 -9.75 -1.78 -8.84
C ARG A 23 -10.31 -0.38 -8.79
N LYS A 24 -9.89 0.47 -9.73
CA LYS A 24 -10.34 1.87 -9.81
C LYS A 24 -11.83 1.99 -10.10
N ASN A 25 -12.31 1.25 -11.10
CA ASN A 25 -13.72 1.35 -11.51
C ASN A 25 -14.68 0.84 -10.43
N LEU A 26 -14.23 -0.08 -9.57
CA LEU A 26 -15.04 -0.67 -8.50
C LEU A 26 -14.78 -0.04 -7.12
N GLY A 27 -13.97 1.01 -7.03
CA GLY A 27 -13.68 1.66 -5.74
C GLY A 27 -12.90 0.77 -4.75
N LEU A 28 -12.11 -0.19 -5.24
CA LEU A 28 -11.42 -1.21 -4.43
C LEU A 28 -10.11 -0.67 -3.85
N TYR A 29 -10.20 0.34 -3.01
CA TYR A 29 -9.06 1.11 -2.50
C TYR A 29 -8.13 0.39 -1.53
N ALA A 30 -8.62 -0.62 -0.80
CA ALA A 30 -7.83 -1.38 0.17
C ALA A 30 -7.46 -2.75 -0.40
N ASN A 31 -6.15 -3.01 -0.49
CA ASN A 31 -5.60 -4.32 -0.84
C ASN A 31 -5.03 -4.98 0.41
N ILE A 32 -5.72 -6.01 0.92
CA ILE A 32 -5.38 -6.70 2.16
C ILE A 32 -4.65 -7.99 1.82
N ARG A 33 -3.45 -8.17 2.36
CA ARG A 33 -2.61 -9.36 2.12
C ARG A 33 -2.09 -9.92 3.44
N PRO A 34 -2.80 -10.89 4.05
CA PRO A 34 -2.29 -11.65 5.17
C PRO A 34 -1.08 -12.50 4.74
N CYS A 35 0.01 -12.40 5.49
CA CYS A 35 1.25 -13.14 5.33
C CYS A 35 1.50 -13.88 6.65
N ILE A 36 1.12 -15.15 6.69
CA ILE A 36 1.15 -15.99 7.89
C ILE A 36 2.09 -17.15 7.65
N SER A 37 2.91 -17.46 8.65
CA SER A 37 3.75 -18.65 8.65
C SER A 37 2.94 -19.88 9.02
N TYR A 38 3.13 -20.96 8.25
CA TYR A 38 2.61 -22.29 8.55
C TYR A 38 3.67 -23.19 9.18
N HIS A 39 4.76 -22.64 9.74
CA HIS A 39 5.78 -23.42 10.41
C HIS A 39 5.20 -24.20 11.62
N PRO A 40 5.53 -25.50 11.80
CA PRO A 40 6.54 -26.27 11.07
C PRO A 40 6.05 -27.04 9.83
N ILE A 41 4.76 -26.94 9.45
CA ILE A 41 4.19 -27.65 8.28
C ILE A 41 4.88 -27.20 6.99
N ILE A 42 5.16 -25.90 6.87
CA ILE A 42 5.95 -25.33 5.77
C ILE A 42 7.21 -24.70 6.38
N GLU A 43 8.36 -25.30 6.08
CA GLU A 43 9.66 -24.81 6.53
C GLU A 43 9.98 -23.44 5.93
N ASN A 44 10.55 -22.56 6.74
CA ASN A 44 11.02 -21.25 6.31
C ASN A 44 12.10 -20.73 7.27
N LYS A 45 12.87 -19.74 6.81
CA LYS A 45 14.02 -19.17 7.54
C LYS A 45 13.65 -18.28 8.74
N PHE A 46 12.38 -17.94 8.90
CA PHE A 46 11.92 -16.89 9.82
C PHE A 46 11.06 -17.43 10.98
N GLY A 47 10.79 -18.74 11.01
CA GLY A 47 9.97 -19.36 12.04
C GLY A 47 8.50 -18.91 11.98
N LYS A 48 7.92 -18.55 13.13
CA LYS A 48 6.52 -18.11 13.24
C LYS A 48 6.41 -16.60 13.03
N PHE A 49 5.56 -16.18 12.10
CA PHE A 49 5.18 -14.78 11.89
C PHE A 49 3.73 -14.68 11.43
N ASP A 50 3.09 -13.56 11.74
CA ASP A 50 1.72 -13.25 11.34
C ASP A 50 1.60 -11.73 11.12
N THR A 51 1.70 -11.33 9.86
CA THR A 51 1.65 -9.93 9.43
C THR A 51 0.55 -9.75 8.39
N VAL A 52 -0.07 -8.58 8.35
CA VAL A 52 -1.03 -8.24 7.31
C VAL A 52 -0.58 -6.96 6.64
N ILE A 53 -0.40 -7.00 5.32
CA ILE A 53 -0.08 -5.83 4.52
C ILE A 53 -1.40 -5.20 4.08
N ILE A 54 -1.59 -3.93 4.41
CA ILE A 54 -2.72 -3.12 3.96
C ILE A 54 -2.17 -2.07 3.03
N ARG A 55 -2.48 -2.22 1.74
CA ARG A 55 -1.91 -1.43 0.66
C ARG A 55 -2.96 -0.56 0.00
N GLU A 56 -2.63 0.71 -0.20
CA GLU A 56 -3.37 1.64 -1.07
C GLU A 56 -3.33 1.13 -2.52
N ASN A 57 -4.48 1.15 -3.20
CA ASN A 57 -4.71 0.33 -4.40
C ASN A 57 -5.29 1.10 -5.59
N GLU A 58 -5.52 2.41 -5.46
CA GLU A 58 -6.11 3.27 -6.48
C GLU A 58 -5.14 4.33 -7.03
N GLU A 59 -4.20 4.82 -6.23
CA GLU A 59 -3.38 5.98 -6.56
C GLU A 59 -1.90 5.61 -6.76
N ASP A 60 -0.99 6.48 -6.35
CA ASP A 60 0.47 6.35 -6.50
C ASP A 60 0.89 6.24 -7.99
N VAL A 61 2.07 5.67 -8.26
CA VAL A 61 2.56 5.40 -9.62
C VAL A 61 1.63 4.50 -10.45
N TYR A 62 0.66 3.83 -9.83
CA TYR A 62 -0.34 3.00 -10.51
C TYR A 62 -1.41 3.83 -11.26
N MET A 63 -1.32 5.17 -11.19
CA MET A 63 -2.02 6.05 -12.12
C MET A 63 -1.60 5.85 -13.57
N GLY A 64 -0.37 5.37 -13.83
CA GLY A 64 0.09 5.09 -15.20
C GLY A 64 0.11 6.35 -16.07
N ILE A 65 0.43 7.49 -15.45
CA ILE A 65 0.60 8.78 -16.13
C ILE A 65 2.08 8.94 -16.42
N GLU A 66 2.42 8.74 -17.68
CA GLU A 66 3.79 8.75 -18.16
C GLU A 66 3.93 9.67 -19.36
N HIS A 67 5.05 10.38 -19.43
CA HIS A 67 5.37 11.29 -20.52
C HIS A 67 6.77 10.99 -21.04
N ARG A 68 6.93 11.05 -22.36
CA ARG A 68 8.26 11.13 -22.97
C ARG A 68 8.66 12.61 -22.99
N LEU A 69 9.75 12.96 -22.31
CA LEU A 69 10.25 14.33 -22.27
C LEU A 69 11.21 14.60 -23.43
N THR A 70 12.10 13.65 -23.72
CA THR A 70 13.06 13.69 -24.85
C THR A 70 13.16 12.31 -25.52
N GLY A 71 14.04 12.15 -26.50
CA GLY A 71 14.31 10.84 -27.12
C GLY A 71 14.83 9.77 -26.15
N ASN A 72 15.40 10.16 -25.01
CA ASN A 72 16.04 9.27 -24.03
C ASN A 72 15.60 9.53 -22.57
N SER A 73 14.59 10.36 -22.33
CA SER A 73 14.10 10.65 -20.99
C SER A 73 12.58 10.55 -20.90
N PHE A 74 12.13 10.00 -19.78
CA PHE A 74 10.73 9.68 -19.51
C PHE A 74 10.40 10.10 -18.08
N GLN A 75 9.18 10.56 -17.87
CA GLN A 75 8.65 10.95 -16.58
C GLN A 75 7.49 10.04 -16.20
N CYS A 76 7.47 9.58 -14.95
CA CYS A 76 6.31 8.97 -14.32
C CYS A 76 5.79 9.91 -13.22
N THR A 77 4.49 10.18 -13.22
CA THR A 77 3.85 11.02 -12.21
C THR A 77 3.24 10.17 -11.12
N LYS A 78 3.74 10.33 -9.89
CA LYS A 78 3.12 9.81 -8.67
C LYS A 78 2.06 10.79 -8.16
N ILE A 79 0.86 10.28 -7.91
CA ILE A 79 -0.25 11.05 -7.32
C ILE A 79 -0.61 10.45 -5.98
N ILE A 80 -0.68 11.28 -4.93
CA ILE A 80 -1.19 10.91 -3.62
C ILE A 80 -2.18 11.99 -3.19
N THR A 81 -3.39 11.59 -2.85
CA THR A 81 -4.42 12.47 -2.31
C THR A 81 -4.51 12.32 -0.79
N ARG A 82 -4.88 13.42 -0.13
CA ARG A 82 -5.14 13.40 1.32
C ARG A 82 -6.31 12.48 1.66
N SER A 83 -7.38 12.53 0.87
CA SER A 83 -8.57 11.69 1.07
C SER A 83 -8.26 10.19 0.93
N GLY A 84 -7.50 9.80 -0.09
CA GLY A 84 -7.07 8.41 -0.30
C GLY A 84 -6.20 7.91 0.85
N SER A 85 -5.23 8.73 1.26
CA SER A 85 -4.34 8.47 2.40
C SER A 85 -5.12 8.30 3.72
N GLU A 86 -6.01 9.24 4.05
CA GLU A 86 -6.81 9.16 5.28
C GLU A 86 -7.72 7.93 5.30
N ARG A 87 -8.33 7.59 4.14
CA ARG A 87 -9.22 6.43 4.00
C ARG A 87 -8.47 5.11 4.20
N ILE A 88 -7.29 4.93 3.59
CA ILE A 88 -6.52 3.69 3.74
C ILE A 88 -5.89 3.58 5.14
N CYS A 89 -5.40 4.68 5.72
CA CYS A 89 -4.90 4.69 7.09
C CYS A 89 -6.01 4.34 8.08
N ARG A 90 -7.21 4.94 7.94
CA ARG A 90 -8.37 4.58 8.77
C ARG A 90 -8.71 3.11 8.64
N TYR A 91 -8.77 2.60 7.42
CA TYR A 91 -9.01 1.18 7.19
C TYR A 91 -7.98 0.29 7.90
N ALA A 92 -6.70 0.68 7.90
CA ALA A 92 -5.65 -0.08 8.57
C ALA A 92 -5.84 -0.17 10.09
N PHE A 93 -6.19 0.95 10.74
CA PHE A 93 -6.48 0.96 12.18
C PHE A 93 -7.77 0.22 12.53
N GLU A 94 -8.84 0.40 11.74
CA GLU A 94 -10.09 -0.36 11.92
C GLU A 94 -9.88 -1.87 11.74
N TYR A 95 -9.09 -2.27 10.74
CA TYR A 95 -8.70 -3.66 10.56
C TYR A 95 -7.94 -4.18 11.78
N ALA A 96 -6.95 -3.42 12.26
CA ALA A 96 -6.19 -3.79 13.43
C ALA A 96 -7.09 -3.97 14.67
N LYS A 97 -8.00 -3.02 14.93
CA LYS A 97 -8.97 -3.10 16.03
C LYS A 97 -9.88 -4.32 15.91
N LYS A 98 -10.52 -4.51 14.75
CA LYS A 98 -11.44 -5.62 14.48
C LYS A 98 -10.78 -6.98 14.64
N HIS A 99 -9.50 -7.09 14.30
CA HIS A 99 -8.72 -8.32 14.36
C HIS A 99 -7.80 -8.42 15.58
N ASN A 100 -8.03 -7.60 16.62
CA ASN A 100 -7.26 -7.59 17.86
C ASN A 100 -5.74 -7.43 17.69
N ARG A 101 -5.31 -6.80 16.59
CA ARG A 101 -3.90 -6.45 16.34
C ARG A 101 -3.52 -5.26 17.23
N LYS A 102 -2.30 -5.29 17.74
CA LYS A 102 -1.82 -4.29 18.72
C LYS A 102 -0.94 -3.21 18.11
N LYS A 103 -0.59 -3.34 16.83
CA LYS A 103 0.36 -2.45 16.16
C LYS A 103 0.00 -2.23 14.70
N VAL A 104 0.14 -0.99 14.23
CA VAL A 104 0.09 -0.61 12.82
C VAL A 104 1.36 0.16 12.50
N THR A 105 2.05 -0.27 11.44
CA THR A 105 3.31 0.34 11.00
C THR A 105 3.10 0.96 9.61
N CYS A 106 3.42 2.24 9.47
CA CYS A 106 3.37 2.98 8.22
C CYS A 106 4.73 2.96 7.53
N LEU A 107 4.77 2.58 6.26
CA LEU A 107 5.99 2.57 5.43
C LEU A 107 5.89 3.64 4.35
N THR A 108 6.84 4.58 4.33
CA THR A 108 6.90 5.65 3.32
C THR A 108 8.35 5.98 2.95
N LYS A 109 8.57 6.81 1.94
CA LYS A 109 9.86 7.41 1.57
C LYS A 109 9.79 8.94 1.66
N ASP A 110 9.17 9.46 2.71
CA ASP A 110 8.90 10.88 2.94
C ASP A 110 10.17 11.72 3.17
N ASN A 111 11.31 11.08 3.48
CA ASN A 111 12.62 11.73 3.49
C ASN A 111 13.07 12.20 2.09
N ILE A 112 12.62 11.52 1.03
CA ILE A 112 12.88 11.90 -0.37
C ILE A 112 11.64 12.57 -0.97
N MET A 113 10.48 11.91 -0.88
CA MET A 113 9.19 12.35 -1.43
C MET A 113 8.41 13.17 -0.41
N LYS A 114 8.94 14.35 -0.06
CA LYS A 114 8.41 15.20 1.03
C LYS A 114 6.94 15.60 0.86
N MET A 115 6.47 15.81 -0.38
CA MET A 115 5.09 16.23 -0.64
C MET A 115 4.11 15.06 -0.68
N THR A 116 4.39 14.04 -1.50
CA THR A 116 3.47 12.90 -1.69
C THR A 116 3.47 11.98 -0.47
N ASP A 117 4.62 11.43 -0.12
CA ASP A 117 4.73 10.52 1.03
C ASP A 117 4.62 11.26 2.36
N GLY A 118 5.03 12.53 2.42
CA GLY A 118 4.76 13.38 3.57
C GLY A 118 3.26 13.61 3.80
N THR A 119 2.46 13.77 2.74
CA THR A 119 0.99 13.83 2.85
C THR A 119 0.43 12.52 3.40
N PHE A 120 0.93 11.39 2.92
CA PHE A 120 0.52 10.07 3.40
C PHE A 120 0.85 9.89 4.89
N ARG A 121 2.10 10.19 5.30
CA ARG A 121 2.54 10.11 6.70
C ARG A 121 1.75 11.06 7.61
N ALA A 122 1.46 12.27 7.15
CA ALA A 122 0.64 13.23 7.91
C ALA A 122 -0.79 12.70 8.11
N ALA A 123 -1.38 12.06 7.11
CA ALA A 123 -2.67 11.38 7.25
C ALA A 123 -2.58 10.22 8.25
N PHE A 124 -1.54 9.39 8.17
CA PHE A 124 -1.32 8.29 9.12
C PHE A 124 -1.27 8.79 10.57
N ASN A 125 -0.46 9.82 10.86
CA ASN A 125 -0.33 10.38 12.21
C ASN A 125 -1.68 10.91 12.73
N ARG A 126 -2.42 11.67 11.92
CA ARG A 126 -3.74 12.21 12.28
C ARG A 126 -4.76 11.10 12.57
N ILE A 127 -4.72 10.01 11.82
CA ILE A 127 -5.61 8.87 12.08
C ILE A 127 -5.18 8.15 13.36
N ALA A 128 -3.89 7.94 13.58
CA ALA A 128 -3.34 7.25 14.75
C ALA A 128 -3.79 7.89 16.07
N GLU A 129 -3.91 9.22 16.14
CA GLU A 129 -4.44 9.94 17.32
C GLU A 129 -5.82 9.45 17.78
N LYS A 130 -6.61 8.82 16.89
CA LYS A 130 -7.95 8.30 17.19
C LYS A 130 -7.95 6.87 17.75
N TYR A 131 -6.80 6.20 17.80
CA TYR A 131 -6.67 4.78 18.19
C TYR A 131 -5.54 4.60 19.22
N GLN A 132 -5.76 5.13 20.42
CA GLN A 132 -4.76 5.14 21.51
C GLN A 132 -4.38 3.72 22.00
N ASP A 133 -5.23 2.72 21.75
CA ASP A 133 -5.03 1.32 22.10
C ASP A 133 -4.17 0.53 21.09
N ILE A 134 -3.77 1.17 19.98
CA ILE A 134 -2.99 0.56 18.91
C ILE A 134 -1.67 1.30 18.77
N LYS A 135 -0.55 0.59 18.93
CA LYS A 135 0.78 1.16 18.71
C LYS A 135 0.94 1.58 17.26
N ALA A 136 1.18 2.88 17.03
CA ALA A 136 1.48 3.42 15.71
C ALA A 136 2.99 3.60 15.55
N GLU A 137 3.56 3.03 14.49
CA GLU A 137 4.98 3.19 14.14
C GLU A 137 5.12 3.66 12.70
N HIS A 138 6.25 4.31 12.40
CA HIS A 138 6.61 4.73 11.06
C HIS A 138 8.04 4.30 10.76
N TYR A 139 8.26 3.75 9.58
CA TYR A 139 9.60 3.52 9.04
C TYR A 139 9.71 4.08 7.64
N VAL A 140 10.93 4.50 7.30
CA VAL A 140 11.30 4.70 5.90
C VAL A 140 11.36 3.32 5.23
N VAL A 141 10.79 3.18 4.03
CA VAL A 141 10.54 1.89 3.38
C VAL A 141 11.79 1.04 3.15
N ASP A 142 12.96 1.64 2.92
CA ASP A 142 14.21 0.89 2.81
C ASP A 142 14.66 0.31 4.15
N ILE A 143 14.57 1.08 5.24
CA ILE A 143 14.89 0.62 6.59
C ILE A 143 13.87 -0.43 7.04
N GLY A 144 12.58 -0.19 6.78
CA GLY A 144 11.52 -1.10 7.22
C GLY A 144 11.49 -2.44 6.49
N MET A 145 12.20 -2.56 5.35
CA MET A 145 12.30 -3.79 4.56
C MET A 145 13.68 -4.47 4.67
N ALA A 146 14.63 -3.88 5.40
CA ALA A 146 15.94 -4.47 5.70
C ALA A 146 15.82 -5.47 6.86
#